data_AF-A0A536LXR2-F1
#
_entry.id   AF-A0A536LXR2-F1
#
_cell.length_a   1.000
_cell.length_b   1.000
_cell.length_c   1.000
_cell.angle_alpha   90.00
_cell.angle_beta   90.00
_cell.angle_gamma   90.00
#
_symmetry.space_group_name_H-M   'P 1'
#
loop_
_entity.id
_entity.type
_entity.pdbx_description
1 polymer ?
#
loop_
_entity_poly.entity_id
_entity_poly.type
_entity_poly.pdbx_seq_one_letter_code
_entity_poly.pdbx_strand_id
1 'polypeptide(L)' 'PPTTYELITVQLQAAGLSTSSGFRRIVIEKPFGLDLESARALTETLHKVFSEDSVYRIDHYLGKETV' A
#
# COMPACT_ATOMS: atom_id res chain seq x y z
N PRO A 1 -7.61 9.61 -2.12
CA PRO A 1 -6.50 10.32 -2.80
C PRO A 1 -5.17 9.91 -2.15
N PRO A 2 -4.00 10.21 -2.72
CA PRO A 2 -2.71 9.79 -2.14
C PRO A 2 -2.51 10.25 -0.69
N THR A 3 -2.97 11.47 -0.36
CA THR A 3 -2.92 12.05 0.99
C THR A 3 -3.68 11.26 2.05
N THR A 4 -4.56 10.33 1.67
CA THR A 4 -5.34 9.52 2.62
C THR A 4 -4.78 8.13 2.83
N TYR A 5 -3.74 7.70 2.10
CA TYR A 5 -3.25 6.33 2.16
C TYR A 5 -2.71 5.93 3.54
N GLU A 6 -1.95 6.81 4.18
CA GLU A 6 -1.42 6.56 5.52
C GLU A 6 -2.55 6.43 6.55
N LEU A 7 -3.51 7.37 6.52
CA LEU A 7 -4.67 7.35 7.42
C LEU A 7 -5.49 6.07 7.23
N ILE A 8 -5.80 5.69 5.99
CA ILE A 8 -6.58 4.46 5.70
C ILE A 8 -5.82 3.24 6.22
N THR A 9 -4.51 3.16 6.00
CA THR A 9 -3.67 2.04 6.43
C THR A 9 -3.71 1.86 7.96
N VAL A 10 -3.55 2.96 8.71
CA VAL A 10 -3.64 2.93 10.19
C VAL A 10 -5.05 2.52 10.64
N GLN A 11 -6.10 3.02 10.00
CA GLN A 11 -7.47 2.67 10.39
C GLN A 11 -7.85 1.23 10.05
N LEU A 12 -7.30 0.66 8.98
CA LEU A 12 -7.44 -0.77 8.68
C LEU A 12 -6.80 -1.64 9.78
N GLN A 13 -5.65 -1.22 10.30
CA GLN A 13 -5.02 -1.88 11.45
C GLN A 13 -5.88 -1.76 12.72
N ALA A 14 -6.32 -0.54 13.03
CA ALA A 14 -7.12 -0.25 14.23
C ALA A 14 -8.46 -1.02 14.24
N ALA A 15 -9.06 -1.22 13.07
CA ALA A 15 -10.27 -2.01 12.89
C ALA A 15 -10.03 -3.54 12.91
N GLY A 16 -8.78 -4.00 13.06
CA GLY A 16 -8.44 -5.42 13.01
C GLY A 16 -8.59 -6.04 11.61
N LEU A 17 -8.67 -5.22 10.56
CA LEU A 17 -8.87 -5.68 9.18
C LEU A 17 -7.56 -6.07 8.50
N SER A 18 -6.41 -5.69 9.05
CA SER A 18 -5.09 -6.07 8.53
C SER A 18 -4.58 -7.43 9.02
N THR A 19 -5.28 -8.11 9.94
CA THR A 19 -4.89 -9.43 10.47
C THR A 19 -6.02 -10.46 10.37
N SER A 20 -5.75 -11.66 9.83
CA SER A 20 -6.46 -12.91 10.21
C SER A 20 -5.71 -14.16 9.76
N SER A 21 -6.31 -15.32 10.01
CA SER A 21 -5.95 -16.64 9.48
C SER A 21 -5.84 -16.76 7.95
N GLY A 22 -6.36 -15.81 7.17
CA GLY A 22 -6.29 -15.81 5.71
C GLY A 22 -5.53 -14.61 5.15
N PHE A 23 -5.21 -14.64 3.85
CA PHE A 23 -4.45 -13.57 3.22
C PHE A 23 -5.16 -12.22 3.31
N ARG A 24 -4.39 -11.17 3.57
CA ARG A 24 -4.81 -9.77 3.45
C ARG A 24 -3.77 -9.06 2.64
N ARG A 25 -4.21 -8.43 1.57
CA ARG A 25 -3.36 -7.72 0.64
C ARG A 25 -3.91 -6.33 0.46
N ILE A 26 -3.01 -5.36 0.38
CA ILE A 26 -3.35 -3.98 0.07
C ILE A 26 -2.87 -3.66 -1.33
N VAL A 27 -3.74 -3.04 -2.11
CA VAL A 27 -3.43 -2.57 -3.46
C VAL A 27 -3.36 -1.05 -3.40
N ILE A 28 -2.21 -0.49 -3.81
CA ILE A 28 -1.97 0.94 -3.81
C ILE A 28 -1.81 1.40 -5.26
N GLU A 29 -2.50 2.50 -5.60
CA GLU A 29 -2.40 3.16 -6.89
C GLU A 29 -1.39 4.31 -6.84
N LYS A 30 -0.84 4.67 -8.00
CA LYS A 30 0.02 5.85 -8.13
C LYS A 30 -0.76 7.16 -7.90
N PRO A 31 -0.09 8.25 -7.46
CA PRO A 31 1.32 8.34 -7.09
C PRO A 31 1.61 7.70 -5.71
N PHE A 32 2.77 7.05 -5.59
CA PHE A 32 3.27 6.45 -4.34
C PHE A 32 3.99 7.44 -3.42
N GLY A 33 3.89 8.73 -3.72
CA GLY A 33 4.75 9.79 -3.22
C GLY A 33 5.00 10.78 -4.37
N LEU A 34 5.24 12.05 -4.03
CA LEU A 34 5.59 13.08 -5.01
C LEU A 34 7.10 13.28 -5.12
N ASP A 35 7.84 12.78 -4.14
CA ASP A 35 9.29 12.79 -4.03
C ASP A 35 9.78 11.53 -3.27
N LEU A 36 11.09 11.40 -3.12
CA LEU A 36 11.70 10.27 -2.43
C LEU A 36 11.30 10.18 -0.95
N GLU A 37 11.16 11.33 -0.27
CA GLU A 37 10.85 11.38 1.15
C GLU A 37 9.41 10.91 1.41
N SER A 38 8.44 11.47 0.69
CA SER A 38 7.03 11.07 0.77
C SER A 38 6.82 9.61 0.36
N ALA A 39 7.57 9.09 -0.61
CA ALA A 39 7.49 7.68 -1.00
C ALA A 39 8.03 6.72 0.09
N ARG A 40 9.09 7.13 0.79
CA ARG A 40 9.61 6.38 1.95
C ARG A 40 8.63 6.41 3.11
N ALA A 41 8.05 7.58 3.42
CA ALA A 41 7.06 7.72 4.48
C ALA A 41 5.82 6.82 4.26
N LEU A 42 5.32 6.78 3.02
CA LEU A 42 4.23 5.87 2.65
C LEU A 42 4.64 4.40 2.84
N THR A 43 5.83 4.03 2.36
CA THR A 43 6.34 2.65 2.46
C THR A 43 6.49 2.20 3.92
N GLU A 44 7.08 3.04 4.77
CA GLU A 44 7.22 2.76 6.21
C GLU A 44 5.85 2.60 6.88
N THR A 45 4.87 3.41 6.51
CA THR A 45 3.52 3.31 7.06
C THR A 45 2.83 2.01 6.64
N LEU A 46 2.97 1.59 5.37
CA LEU A 46 2.46 0.32 4.89
C LEU A 46 3.12 -0.86 5.64
N HIS A 47 4.44 -0.84 5.83
CA HIS A 47 5.19 -1.90 6.49
C HIS A 47 4.92 -2.06 7.99
N LYS A 48 4.39 -1.02 8.65
CA LYS A 48 3.90 -1.14 10.03
C LYS A 48 2.64 -1.99 10.14
N VAL A 49 1.91 -2.17 9.03
CA VAL A 49 0.58 -2.80 9.03
C VAL A 49 0.54 -4.08 8.18
N PHE A 50 1.22 -4.09 7.04
CA PHE A 50 1.27 -5.18 6.09
C PHE A 50 2.72 -5.56 5.81
N SER A 51 3.01 -6.86 5.72
CA SER A 51 4.28 -7.35 5.20
C SER A 51 4.42 -7.04 3.70
N GLU A 52 5.64 -6.94 3.19
CA GLU A 52 5.87 -6.51 1.79
C GLU A 52 5.24 -7.47 0.75
N ASP A 53 5.16 -8.78 1.04
CA ASP A 53 4.46 -9.78 0.21
C ASP A 53 2.94 -9.56 0.11
N SER A 54 2.41 -8.71 0.99
CA SER A 54 1.01 -8.29 1.06
C SER A 54 0.76 -6.90 0.46
N VAL A 55 1.80 -6.19 0.02
CA VAL A 55 1.69 -4.84 -0.57
C VAL A 55 1.85 -4.91 -2.09
N TYR A 56 0.80 -4.57 -2.82
CA TYR A 56 0.77 -4.58 -4.28
C TYR A 56 0.68 -3.15 -4.80
N ARG A 57 1.76 -2.66 -5.41
CA ARG A 57 1.83 -1.32 -6.01
C ARG A 57 1.49 -1.43 -7.50
N ILE A 58 0.40 -0.80 -7.92
CA ILE A 58 -0.09 -0.93 -9.29
C ILE A 58 0.67 0.02 -10.20
N ASP A 59 1.36 -0.57 -11.17
CA ASP A 59 1.73 0.13 -12.40
C ASP A 59 1.04 -0.56 -13.58
N HIS A 60 0.01 0.09 -14.13
CA HIS A 60 -0.75 -0.42 -15.26
C HIS A 60 0.08 -0.74 -16.52
N TYR A 61 1.30 -0.22 -16.66
CA TYR A 61 2.19 -0.61 -17.76
C TYR A 61 2.61 -2.08 -17.62
N LEU A 62 2.84 -2.56 -16.39
CA LEU A 62 3.25 -3.95 -16.13
C LEU A 62 2.17 -5.00 -16.44
N GLY A 63 0.92 -4.56 -16.67
CA GLY A 63 -0.21 -5.45 -16.98
C GLY A 63 -0.60 -5.51 -18.45
N LYS A 64 0.17 -4.86 -19.36
CA LYS A 64 -0.13 -4.86 -20.80
C LYS A 64 0.57 -6.05 -21.48
N GLU A 65 -0.12 -6.71 -22.42
CA GLU A 65 0.37 -7.91 -23.11
C GLU A 65 1.71 -7.75 -23.85
N THR A 66 2.08 -6.53 -24.24
CA THR A 66 3.25 -6.27 -25.08
C THR A 66 4.46 -5.72 -24.31
N VAL A 67 4.45 -5.80 -22.98
CA VAL A 67 5.57 -5.41 -22.12
C VAL A 67 6.38 -6.63 -21.71
#